data_AF-A0EGI1-F1
#
_entry.id   AF-A0EGI1-F1
#
_cell.length_a   1.000
_cell.length_b   1.000
_cell.length_c   1.000
_cell.angle_alpha   90.00
_cell.angle_beta   90.00
_cell.angle_gamma   90.00
#
_symmetry.space_group_name_H-M   'P 1'
#
loop_
_entity.id
_entity.type
_entity.pdbx_description
1 polymer ?
#
loop_
_entity_poly.entity_id
_entity_poly.type
_entity_poly.pdbx_seq_one_letter_code
_entity_poly.pdbx_strand_id
1 'polypeptide(L)'
;MEMDVRTPDKLLNNVNITLDGKQMWLSPFVNSYTDRLKTNINSSVFDQISYQVNKLILLFDTPQQISAISFYNYSKTPVRGAKGM
;
A
#
# COMPACT_ATOMS: atom_id res chain seq x y z
N MET A 1 -3.16 -4.68 -23.86
CA MET A 1 -3.53 -4.30 -22.49
C MET A 1 -2.69 -3.09 -22.13
N GLU A 2 -3.29 -1.97 -21.78
CA GLU A 2 -2.56 -0.75 -21.45
C GLU A 2 -1.81 -0.96 -20.12
N MET A 3 -0.61 -0.36 -19.97
CA MET A 3 0.14 -0.48 -18.72
C MET A 3 -0.59 0.26 -17.59
N ASP A 4 -0.60 -0.34 -16.40
CA ASP A 4 -1.18 0.30 -15.22
C ASP A 4 -0.32 1.50 -14.79
N VAL A 5 -0.90 2.70 -14.87
CA VAL A 5 -0.24 3.97 -14.56
C VAL A 5 -0.21 4.29 -13.06
N ARG A 6 -0.75 3.42 -12.20
CA ARG A 6 -0.86 3.59 -10.75
C ARG A 6 0.43 3.16 -10.04
N THR A 7 1.50 3.85 -10.36
CA THR A 7 2.88 3.56 -9.92
C THR A 7 3.29 4.39 -8.68
N PRO A 8 4.37 4.00 -7.96
CA PRO A 8 4.77 4.69 -6.72
C PRO A 8 5.11 6.19 -6.86
N ASP A 9 5.43 6.70 -8.06
CA ASP A 9 5.62 8.14 -8.31
C ASP A 9 4.40 8.97 -7.94
N LYS A 10 3.19 8.39 -7.96
CA LYS A 10 1.96 9.06 -7.55
C LYS A 10 1.94 9.44 -6.06
N LEU A 11 2.81 8.86 -5.24
CA LEU A 11 2.98 9.26 -3.84
C LEU A 11 3.60 10.65 -3.68
N LEU A 12 4.32 11.13 -4.70
CA LEU A 12 5.15 12.35 -4.65
C LEU A 12 4.83 13.34 -5.79
N ASN A 13 3.75 13.12 -6.55
CA ASN A 13 3.41 13.93 -7.72
C ASN A 13 2.66 15.24 -7.40
N ASN A 14 2.44 15.55 -6.11
CA ASN A 14 1.69 16.71 -5.60
C ASN A 14 0.20 16.77 -6.00
N VAL A 15 -0.40 15.67 -6.47
CA VAL A 15 -1.84 15.59 -6.80
C VAL A 15 -2.60 14.88 -5.67
N ASN A 16 -2.82 15.59 -4.56
CA ASN A 16 -3.34 15.01 -3.33
C ASN A 16 -4.87 14.94 -3.24
N ILE A 17 -5.58 15.81 -3.97
CA ILE A 17 -7.06 15.90 -3.94
C ILE A 17 -7.57 15.67 -5.37
N THR A 18 -8.01 14.45 -5.65
CA THR A 18 -8.46 14.06 -6.99
C THR A 18 -9.41 12.86 -6.93
N LEU A 19 -10.28 12.76 -7.94
CA LEU A 19 -11.13 11.58 -8.19
C LEU A 19 -10.58 10.72 -9.33
N ASP A 20 -9.52 11.16 -10.03
CA ASP A 20 -8.88 10.39 -11.08
C ASP A 20 -8.04 9.26 -10.48
N GLY A 21 -8.50 8.02 -10.65
CA GLY A 21 -7.80 6.84 -10.18
C GLY A 21 -6.42 6.63 -10.80
N LYS A 22 -6.11 7.27 -11.94
CA LYS A 22 -4.78 7.23 -12.56
C LYS A 22 -3.73 8.04 -11.79
N GLN A 23 -4.17 8.94 -10.90
CA GLN A 23 -3.30 9.73 -10.03
C GLN A 23 -3.06 9.06 -8.66
N MET A 24 -3.49 7.81 -8.48
CA MET A 24 -3.37 7.08 -7.21
C MET A 24 -2.34 5.96 -7.35
N TRP A 25 -1.59 5.66 -6.29
CA TRP A 25 -0.84 4.42 -6.18
C TRP A 25 -1.68 3.36 -5.47
N LEU A 26 -1.72 2.15 -6.02
CA LEU A 26 -2.23 0.99 -5.29
C LEU A 26 -1.05 0.13 -4.86
N SER A 27 -0.94 -0.10 -3.55
CA SER A 27 0.07 -1.00 -3.03
C SER A 27 -0.12 -2.40 -3.64
N PRO A 28 0.96 -3.11 -4.01
CA PRO A 28 0.87 -4.48 -4.47
C PRO A 28 0.05 -5.36 -3.52
N PHE A 29 -0.67 -6.33 -4.07
CA PHE A 29 -1.39 -7.28 -3.24
C PHE A 29 -0.40 -8.22 -2.55
N VAL A 30 -0.50 -8.34 -1.24
CA VAL A 30 0.30 -9.25 -0.43
C VAL A 30 -0.63 -10.30 0.18
N ASN A 31 -0.43 -11.56 -0.20
CA ASN A 31 -1.24 -12.66 0.33
C ASN A 31 -0.67 -13.13 1.68
N SER A 32 -1.22 -12.62 2.77
CA SER A 32 -0.82 -13.02 4.13
C SER A 32 -1.22 -14.45 4.52
N TYR A 33 -1.90 -15.21 3.65
CA TYR A 33 -2.36 -16.56 3.94
C TYR A 33 -1.35 -17.65 3.57
N THR A 34 -0.45 -17.40 2.60
CA THR A 34 0.44 -18.44 2.05
C THR A 34 1.54 -18.91 3.00
N ASP A 35 1.85 -18.16 4.05
CA ASP A 35 2.83 -18.59 5.07
C ASP A 35 2.26 -19.57 6.10
N ARG A 36 0.92 -19.71 6.21
CA ARG A 36 0.29 -20.71 7.08
C ARG A 36 0.46 -22.15 6.61
N LEU A 37 0.82 -22.38 5.35
CA LEU A 37 0.99 -23.73 4.78
C LEU A 37 2.45 -24.19 4.76
N LYS A 38 3.42 -23.36 5.18
CA LYS A 38 4.85 -23.69 5.26
C LYS A 38 5.29 -24.15 6.64
N THR A 39 4.35 -24.45 7.54
CA THR A 39 4.67 -24.88 8.90
C THR A 39 5.03 -26.36 8.89
N ASN A 40 6.32 -26.66 8.82
CA ASN A 40 6.84 -27.93 9.35
C ASN A 40 6.35 -28.05 10.80
N ILE A 41 5.82 -29.23 11.15
CA ILE A 41 5.21 -29.62 12.44
C ILE A 41 6.08 -29.39 13.70
N ASN A 42 7.30 -28.86 13.54
CA ASN A 42 8.28 -28.69 14.61
C ASN A 42 8.69 -27.22 14.86
N SER A 43 8.13 -26.25 14.15
CA SER A 43 8.41 -24.83 14.45
C SER A 43 7.47 -24.34 15.55
N SER A 44 8.02 -23.57 16.49
CA SER A 44 7.23 -23.02 17.59
C SER A 44 6.04 -22.19 17.07
N VAL A 45 4.88 -22.32 17.71
CA VAL A 45 3.64 -21.59 17.37
C VAL A 45 3.84 -20.07 17.38
N PHE A 46 4.88 -19.59 18.08
CA PHE A 46 5.21 -18.17 18.20
C PHE A 46 6.16 -17.64 17.13
N ASP A 47 6.86 -18.50 16.37
CA ASP A 47 7.81 -18.08 15.33
C ASP A 47 7.19 -17.93 13.92
N GLN A 48 5.89 -18.19 13.74
CA GLN A 48 5.33 -18.49 12.41
C GLN A 48 4.16 -17.60 11.92
N ILE A 49 4.12 -16.34 12.34
CA ILE A 49 3.28 -15.36 11.65
C ILE A 49 4.15 -14.21 11.16
N SER A 50 4.95 -14.49 10.12
CA SER A 50 5.56 -13.42 9.34
C SER A 50 4.45 -12.77 8.51
N TYR A 51 3.88 -11.69 9.03
CA TYR A 51 2.98 -10.87 8.21
C TYR A 51 3.82 -10.23 7.11
N GLN A 52 3.66 -10.70 5.88
CA GLN A 52 4.18 -9.98 4.73
C GLN A 52 3.39 -8.66 4.63
N VAL A 53 4.08 -7.54 4.78
CA VAL A 53 3.52 -6.19 4.69
C VAL A 53 4.15 -5.44 3.53
N ASN A 54 3.38 -4.55 2.90
CA ASN A 54 3.93 -3.60 1.94
C ASN A 54 4.84 -2.61 2.68
N LYS A 55 6.07 -2.42 2.17
CA LYS A 55 7.04 -1.45 2.70
C LYS A 55 7.34 -0.40 1.65
N LEU A 56 7.27 0.87 2.03
CA LEU A 56 7.71 2.01 1.23
C LEU A 56 8.99 2.57 1.86
N ILE A 57 10.03 2.78 1.06
CA ILE A 57 11.30 3.36 1.51
C ILE A 57 11.51 4.66 0.73
N LEU A 58 11.60 5.77 1.44
CA LEU A 58 11.98 7.07 0.88
C LEU A 58 13.47 7.27 1.16
N LEU A 59 14.28 7.24 0.10
CA LEU A 59 15.72 7.49 0.17
C LEU A 59 15.98 8.94 -0.21
N PHE A 60 16.75 9.64 0.61
CA PHE A 60 17.23 10.99 0.33
C PHE A 60 18.71 10.92 -0.02
N ASP A 61 19.11 11.58 -1.11
CA ASP A 61 20.51 11.62 -1.55
C ASP A 61 21.42 12.37 -0.57
N THR A 62 20.83 13.20 0.29
CA THR A 62 21.50 13.96 1.35
C THR A 62 20.70 13.89 2.66
N PRO A 63 21.33 14.13 3.83
CA PRO A 63 20.60 14.24 5.09
C PRO A 63 19.48 15.28 5.03
N GLN A 64 18.25 14.88 5.35
CA GLN A 64 17.07 15.73 5.29
C GLN A 64 16.39 15.82 6.66
N GLN A 65 15.97 17.03 7.05
CA GLN A 65 15.08 17.22 8.19
C GLN A 65 13.63 17.07 7.72
N ILE A 66 12.86 16.25 8.44
CA ILE A 66 11.43 16.02 8.19
C ILE A 66 10.64 16.68 9.34
N SER A 67 9.77 17.63 9.02
CA SER A 67 8.88 18.27 10.01
C SER A 67 7.52 17.57 10.09
N ALA A 68 7.00 17.09 8.95
CA ALA A 68 5.71 16.44 8.87
C ALA A 68 5.65 15.47 7.68
N ILE A 69 4.75 14.48 7.79
CA ILE A 69 4.37 13.57 6.71
C ILE A 69 2.84 13.59 6.65
N SER A 70 2.27 13.80 5.47
CA SER A 70 0.83 13.76 5.24
C SER A 70 0.47 12.58 4.35
N PHE A 71 -0.52 11.79 4.77
CA PHE A 71 -1.03 10.65 4.01
C PHE A 71 -2.40 10.98 3.43
N TYR A 72 -2.54 10.82 2.12
CA TYR A 72 -3.79 11.00 1.39
C TYR A 72 -4.29 9.64 0.93
N ASN A 73 -5.17 9.02 1.74
CA ASN A 73 -5.75 7.72 1.41
C ASN A 73 -6.94 7.88 0.47
N TYR A 74 -7.09 6.90 -0.43
CA TYR A 74 -8.27 6.78 -1.27
C TYR A 74 -9.54 6.60 -0.42
N SER A 75 -10.50 7.50 -0.60
CA SER A 75 -11.87 7.31 -0.09
C SER A 75 -12.71 6.58 -1.14
N LYS A 76 -13.52 5.60 -0.72
CA LYS A 76 -14.46 4.93 -1.63
C LYS A 76 -15.39 6.00 -2.24
N THR A 77 -15.38 6.11 -3.57
CA THR A 77 -16.35 6.95 -4.25
C THR A 77 -17.77 6.39 -4.04
N PRO A 78 -18.81 7.23 -3.92
CA PRO A 78 -20.18 6.76 -3.70
C PRO A 78 -20.63 5.69 -4.72
N VAL A 79 -20.21 5.88 -5.98
CA VAL A 79 -20.47 4.97 -7.11
C VAL A 79 -19.91 3.54 -6.89
N ARG A 80 -18.86 3.38 -6.07
CA ARG A 80 -18.20 2.08 -5.79
C ARG A 80 -18.57 1.44 -4.45
N GLY A 81 -19.59 1.93 -3.73
CA GLY A 81 -20.07 1.20 -2.55
C GLY A 81 -20.80 1.97 -1.47
N ALA A 82 -21.23 3.21 -1.69
CA ALA A 82 -22.25 3.79 -0.82
C ALA A 82 -23.62 3.39 -1.39
N LYS A 83 -24.08 2.18 -1.06
CA LYS A 83 -25.53 1.91 -1.11
C LYS A 83 -26.12 2.88 -0.08
N GLY A 84 -26.79 3.93 -0.53
CA GLY A 84 -27.49 4.85 0.35
C GLY A 84 -28.38 4.06 1.31
N MET A 85 -28.29 4.41 2.59
CA MET A 85 -29.33 4.06 3.56
C MET A 85 -30.65 4.70 3.14
#